data_AF-A0A2E4DAQ9-F1
#
_entry.id   AF-A0A2E4DAQ9-F1
#
_cell.length_a   1.000
_cell.length_b   1.000
_cell.length_c   1.000
_cell.angle_alpha   90.00
_cell.angle_beta   90.00
_cell.angle_gamma   90.00
#
_symmetry.space_group_name_H-M   'P 1'
#
loop_
_entity.id
_entity.type
_entity.pdbx_description
1 polymer ?
#
loop_
_entity_poly.entity_id
_entity_poly.type
_entity_poly.pdbx_seq_one_letter_code
_entity_poly.pdbx_strand_id
1 'polypeptide(L)'
;MYYARGMRDLLQTTQLSIEFFRDLDDFQINFIEMCFKQSLDEKMGLMTEVEKYNFHIFEEFKLQQIEERYGLHPELLKKSA
;
A
#
# COMPACT_ATOMS: atom_id res chain seq x y z
N MET A 1 6.09 17.06 -11.71
CA MET A 1 5.07 17.42 -10.71
C MET A 1 3.64 16.96 -11.04
N TYR A 2 3.27 16.65 -12.30
CA TYR A 2 1.90 16.20 -12.63
C TYR A 2 1.57 14.76 -12.19
N TYR A 3 2.56 13.87 -12.08
CA TYR A 3 2.36 12.46 -11.68
C TYR A 3 1.94 12.28 -10.21
N ALA A 4 2.46 13.11 -9.30
CA ALA A 4 2.23 12.97 -7.86
C ALA A 4 0.78 13.28 -7.45
N ARG A 5 0.16 14.28 -8.09
CA ARG A 5 -1.24 14.65 -7.84
C ARG A 5 -2.20 13.59 -8.39
N GLY A 6 -1.94 13.10 -9.60
CA GLY A 6 -2.73 12.03 -10.20
C GLY A 6 -2.68 10.73 -9.40
N MET A 7 -1.52 10.37 -8.86
CA MET A 7 -1.38 9.18 -8.02
C MET A 7 -2.17 9.30 -6.71
N ARG A 8 -2.13 10.46 -6.04
CA ARG A 8 -2.92 10.69 -4.83
C ARG A 8 -4.42 10.57 -5.12
N ASP A 9 -4.90 11.21 -6.18
CA ASP A 9 -6.31 11.15 -6.56
C ASP A 9 -6.73 9.71 -6.94
N LEU A 10 -5.85 8.96 -7.62
CA LEU A 10 -6.06 7.56 -7.98
C LEU A 10 -6.26 6.68 -6.74
N LEU A 11 -5.40 6.82 -5.72
CA LEU A 11 -5.47 6.08 -4.45
C LEU A 11 -6.78 6.33 -3.69
N GLN A 12 -7.48 7.45 -3.97
CA GLN A 12 -8.71 7.84 -3.27
C GLN A 12 -9.99 7.50 -4.03
N THR A 13 -9.91 7.36 -5.35
CA THR A 13 -11.10 7.32 -6.21
C THR A 13 -11.31 5.98 -6.89
N THR A 14 -10.25 5.20 -7.07
CA THR A 14 -10.28 3.95 -7.85
C THR A 14 -9.82 2.80 -6.99
N GLN A 15 -10.54 1.68 -7.00
CA GLN A 15 -10.08 0.45 -6.37
C GLN A 15 -8.91 -0.14 -7.18
N LEU A 16 -7.78 -0.35 -6.52
CA LEU A 16 -6.54 -0.84 -7.12
C LEU A 16 -6.36 -2.31 -6.81
N SER A 17 -5.73 -3.03 -7.73
CA SER A 17 -5.37 -4.43 -7.54
C SER A 17 -3.93 -4.57 -7.05
N ILE A 18 -3.56 -5.77 -6.62
CA ILE A 18 -2.20 -6.04 -6.17
C ILE A 18 -1.19 -5.95 -7.32
N GLU A 19 -1.60 -6.31 -8.53
CA GLU A 19 -0.80 -6.24 -9.75
C GLU A 19 -0.39 -4.80 -10.07
N PHE A 20 -1.27 -3.83 -9.81
CA PHE A 20 -0.93 -2.42 -9.98
C PHE A 20 0.33 -2.04 -9.19
N PHE A 21 0.48 -2.52 -7.96
CA PHE A 21 1.65 -2.22 -7.13
C PHE A 21 2.90 -3.00 -7.56
N ARG A 22 2.74 -4.18 -8.16
CA ARG A 22 3.88 -4.98 -8.68
C ARG A 22 4.56 -4.35 -9.89
N ASP A 23 3.80 -3.58 -10.67
CA ASP A 23 4.31 -2.90 -11.87
C ASP A 23 5.00 -1.55 -11.57
N LEU A 24 5.05 -1.14 -10.31
CA LEU A 24 5.65 0.13 -9.88
C LEU A 24 7.11 -0.04 -9.46
N ASP A 25 7.90 1.01 -9.68
CA ASP A 25 9.27 1.09 -9.19
C ASP A 25 9.33 1.45 -7.69
N ASP A 26 10.49 1.23 -7.08
CA ASP A 26 10.71 1.51 -5.66
C ASP A 26 10.40 2.97 -5.28
N PHE A 27 10.67 3.92 -6.18
CA PHE A 27 10.39 5.34 -5.91
C PHE A 27 8.88 5.60 -5.83
N GLN A 28 8.11 5.04 -6.76
CA GLN A 28 6.65 5.11 -6.78
C GLN A 28 6.03 4.43 -5.56
N ILE A 29 6.54 3.26 -5.18
CA ILE A 29 6.10 2.54 -3.96
C ILE A 29 6.34 3.36 -2.71
N ASN A 30 7.54 3.94 -2.56
CA ASN A 30 7.85 4.80 -1.42
C ASN A 30 6.97 6.07 -1.40
N PHE A 31 6.67 6.64 -2.56
CA PHE A 31 5.77 7.78 -2.68
C PHE A 31 4.33 7.43 -2.27
N ILE A 32 3.82 6.26 -2.68
CA ILE A 32 2.50 5.76 -2.29
C ILE A 32 2.43 5.52 -0.77
N GLU A 33 3.46 4.91 -0.19
CA GLU A 33 3.54 4.72 1.26
C GLU A 33 3.48 6.06 2.01
N MET A 34 4.20 7.07 1.53
CA MET A 34 4.14 8.42 2.09
C MET A 34 2.73 9.03 1.97
N CYS A 35 2.04 8.84 0.84
CA CYS A 35 0.68 9.33 0.65
C CYS A 35 -0.31 8.70 1.63
N PHE A 36 -0.22 7.39 1.88
CA PHE A 36 -1.08 6.73 2.85
C PHE A 36 -0.80 7.20 4.28
N LYS A 37 0.47 7.32 4.68
CA LYS A 37 0.85 7.86 5.99
C LYS A 37 0.32 9.28 6.19
N GLN A 38 0.56 10.15 5.22
CA GLN A 38 0.03 11.51 5.24
C GLN A 38 -1.50 11.53 5.33
N SER A 39 -2.19 10.65 4.60
CA SER A 39 -3.64 10.58 4.68
C SER A 39 -4.16 10.06 6.02
N LEU A 40 -3.44 9.15 6.69
CA LEU A 40 -3.77 8.70 8.04
C LEU A 40 -3.63 9.87 9.03
N ASP A 41 -2.52 10.59 8.95
CA ASP A 41 -2.22 11.71 9.83
C ASP A 41 -3.22 12.88 9.64
N GLU A 42 -3.47 13.27 8.39
CA GLU A 42 -4.35 14.41 8.05
C GLU A 42 -5.83 14.12 8.37
N LYS A 43 -6.28 12.88 8.17
CA LYS A 43 -7.69 12.50 8.39
C LYS A 43 -7.93 11.94 9.79
N MET A 44 -6.96 11.99 10.69
CA MET A 44 -7.04 11.35 12.02
C MET A 44 -7.46 9.87 11.94
N GLY A 45 -6.97 9.14 10.93
CA GLY A 45 -7.33 7.75 10.66
C GLY A 45 -8.67 7.53 9.94
N LEU A 46 -9.42 8.59 9.60
CA LEU A 46 -10.70 8.50 8.88
C LEU A 46 -10.51 8.48 7.36
N MET A 47 -9.89 7.41 6.86
CA MET A 47 -9.85 7.12 5.42
C MET A 47 -11.23 6.74 4.87
N THR A 48 -11.49 7.11 3.61
CA THR A 48 -12.67 6.63 2.87
C THR A 48 -12.61 5.12 2.65
N GLU A 49 -13.72 4.49 2.27
CA GLU A 49 -13.76 3.04 2.01
C GLU A 49 -12.78 2.62 0.91
N VAL A 50 -12.68 3.41 -0.16
CA VAL A 50 -11.75 3.16 -1.26
C VAL A 50 -10.29 3.30 -0.80
N GLU A 51 -9.98 4.34 -0.04
CA GLU A 51 -8.63 4.53 0.52
C GLU A 51 -8.24 3.40 1.48
N LYS A 52 -9.16 2.98 2.35
CA LYS A 52 -8.93 1.86 3.27
C LYS A 52 -8.69 0.56 2.51
N TYR A 53 -9.49 0.30 1.48
CA TYR A 53 -9.30 -0.85 0.61
C TYR A 53 -7.92 -0.81 -0.05
N ASN A 54 -7.57 0.30 -0.70
CA ASN A 54 -6.28 0.43 -1.37
C ASN A 54 -5.09 0.37 -0.40
N PHE A 55 -5.24 0.90 0.81
CA PHE A 55 -4.24 0.79 1.86
C PHE A 55 -4.04 -0.65 2.30
N HIS A 56 -5.12 -1.40 2.48
CA HIS A 56 -5.06 -2.83 2.82
C HIS A 56 -4.36 -3.65 1.73
N ILE A 57 -4.71 -3.45 0.45
CA ILE A 57 -4.03 -4.12 -0.67
C ILE A 57 -2.54 -3.74 -0.73
N PHE A 58 -2.21 -2.48 -0.43
CA PHE A 58 -0.82 -2.04 -0.37
C PHE A 58 -0.03 -2.70 0.78
N GLU A 59 -0.64 -2.88 1.95
CA GLU A 59 -0.02 -3.62 3.06
C GLU A 59 0.20 -5.10 2.71
N GLU A 60 -0.77 -5.75 2.05
CA GLU A 60 -0.62 -7.12 1.55
C GLU A 60 0.53 -7.24 0.54
N PHE A 61 0.63 -6.30 -0.40
CA PHE A 61 1.74 -6.23 -1.35
C PHE A 61 3.09 -6.13 -0.63
N LYS A 62 3.20 -5.26 0.39
CA LYS A 62 4.43 -5.12 1.17
C LYS A 62 4.78 -6.39 1.94
N LEU A 63 3.78 -7.08 2.49
CA LEU A 63 4.00 -8.34 3.18
C LEU A 63 4.56 -9.38 2.20
N GLN A 64 3.96 -9.53 1.00
CA GLN A 64 4.46 -10.44 -0.03
C GLN A 64 5.90 -10.13 -0.46
N GLN A 65 6.24 -8.85 -0.65
CA GLN A 65 7.61 -8.43 -0.96
C GLN A 65 8.61 -8.82 0.15
N ILE A 66 8.21 -8.73 1.42
CA ILE A 66 9.04 -9.18 2.55
C ILE A 66 9.16 -10.71 2.55
N GLU A 67 8.07 -11.43 2.33
CA GLU A 67 8.07 -12.90 2.24
C GLU A 67 8.99 -13.40 1.13
N GLU A 68 8.90 -12.81 -0.07
CA GLU A 68 9.77 -13.12 -1.22
C GLU A 68 11.24 -12.80 -0.93
N ARG A 69 11.52 -11.63 -0.32
CA ARG A 69 12.89 -11.20 -0.05
C ARG A 69 13.59 -12.02 1.03
N TYR A 70 12.86 -12.47 2.04
CA TYR A 70 13.42 -13.16 3.20
C TYR A 70 13.11 -14.67 3.24
N GLY A 71 12.38 -15.21 2.25
CA GLY A 71 11.97 -16.61 2.21
C GLY A 71 11.07 -17.01 3.40
N LEU A 72 10.37 -16.04 4.00
CA LEU A 72 9.53 -16.26 5.16
C LEU A 72 8.19 -16.83 4.68
N HIS A 73 8.02 -18.15 4.77
CA HIS A 73 6.71 -18.75 4.56
C HIS A 73 5.75 -18.34 5.70
N PRO A 74 4.49 -17.95 5.40
CA PRO A 74 3.50 -17.48 6.37
C PRO A 74 3.15 -18.50 7.47
N GLU A 75 3.58 -19.75 7.34
CA GLU A 75 3.48 -20.79 8.37
C GLU A 75 4.32 -20.52 9.63
N LEU A 76 5.35 -19.67 9.54
CA LEU A 76 6.21 -19.35 10.69
C LEU A 76 5.68 -18.21 11.56
N LEU A 77 4.83 -17.33 11.02
CA LEU A 77 4.24 -16.21 11.77
C LEU A 77 3.07 -16.66 12.65
N LYS A 78 2.34 -17.72 12.27
CA LYS A 78 1.22 -18.27 13.06
C LYS A 78 1.64 -19.08 14.29
N LYS A 79 2.94 -19.34 14.51
CA LYS A 79 3.44 -20.12 15.66
C LYS A 79 3.82 -19.30 16.89
N SER A 80 3.66 -17.97 16.85
CA SER A 80 4.11 -17.09 17.93
C SER A 80 3.00 -16.22 18.55
N ALA A 81 1.72 -16.59 18.34
CA ALA A 81 0.57 -15.96 19.00
C ALA A 81 -0.18 -16.98 19.86
#